data_AF-A0A7S3NWE1-F1
#
_entry.id   AF-A0A7S3NWE1-F1
#
_cell.length_a   1.000
_cell.length_b   1.000
_cell.length_c   1.000
_cell.angle_alpha   90.00
_cell.angle_beta   90.00
_cell.angle_gamma   90.00
#
_symmetry.space_group_name_H-M   'P 1'
#
loop_
_entity.id
_entity.type
_entity.pdbx_description
1 polymer ?
#
loop_
_entity_poly.entity_id
_entity_poly.type
_entity_poly.pdbx_seq_one_letter_code
_entity_poly.pdbx_strand_id
1 'polypeptide(L)'
;MEQRVAWLYGYYSEDPNYPEGVRANIEAVYDPPQIGEMNGFQILQDEKEVYVDMVATSLGLERVGWIYTSLNHESFLTPKEIREIARMQERFAIDHPEGVKVPKFVTIVVKPKGDSGESGLDCYMVSDQCQALERDNILEVSEDHTKLITREPEKNEMIANVIQEGKTVKEFDPEFFIVSLSNGQPIDAKEYSILKNYDFLAMNRQFQPNKNDAKDYINKHKSDSSTEKFANFQFLLYIIEKLDIDTVCALAEKIGKGEEVEDFIVELVESLAS
;
A
#
# COMPACT_ATOMS: atom_id res chain seq x y z
N MET A 1 15.31 6.38 -14.99
CA MET A 1 14.52 6.56 -13.76
C MET A 1 13.96 5.19 -13.44
N GLU A 2 14.29 4.66 -12.26
CA GLU A 2 13.83 3.34 -11.82
C GLU A 2 12.43 3.48 -11.23
N GLN A 3 11.55 2.51 -11.49
CA GLN A 3 10.24 2.47 -10.86
C GLN A 3 10.34 2.04 -9.41
N ARG A 4 9.35 2.42 -8.60
CA ARG A 4 9.26 2.02 -7.18
C ARG A 4 7.86 1.57 -6.82
N VAL A 5 7.79 0.80 -5.75
CA VAL A 5 6.57 0.32 -5.09
C VAL A 5 6.66 0.52 -3.59
N ALA A 6 5.52 0.74 -2.94
CA ALA A 6 5.41 0.81 -1.49
C ALA A 6 4.06 0.28 -1.00
N TRP A 7 4.03 -0.25 0.22
CA TRP A 7 2.80 -0.61 0.94
C TRP A 7 2.16 0.65 1.54
N LEU A 8 0.83 0.69 1.49
CA LEU A 8 0.02 1.77 2.06
C LEU A 8 -0.59 1.27 3.37
N TYR A 9 -0.35 2.00 4.46
CA TYR A 9 -0.92 1.73 5.77
C TYR A 9 -1.90 2.84 6.15
N GLY A 10 -3.04 2.44 6.67
CA GLY A 10 -4.19 3.31 6.80
C GLY A 10 -5.35 2.65 7.54
N TYR A 11 -6.53 3.24 7.41
CA TYR A 11 -7.76 2.66 7.96
C TYR A 11 -8.95 3.00 7.05
N TYR A 12 -9.97 2.14 7.03
CA TYR A 12 -11.21 2.43 6.32
C TYR A 12 -12.17 3.26 7.17
N SER A 13 -12.86 4.21 6.54
CA SER A 13 -13.96 4.96 7.16
C SER A 13 -15.12 5.11 6.18
N GLU A 14 -16.29 5.48 6.68
CA GLU A 14 -17.39 5.89 5.82
C GLU A 14 -16.99 7.12 4.98
N ASP A 15 -17.42 7.15 3.72
CA ASP A 15 -17.30 8.31 2.84
C ASP A 15 -18.61 9.11 2.88
N PRO A 16 -18.62 10.34 3.44
CA PRO A 16 -19.83 11.14 3.54
C PRO A 16 -20.41 11.59 2.19
N ASN A 17 -19.64 11.49 1.10
CA ASN A 17 -20.08 11.91 -0.23
C ASN A 17 -20.91 10.85 -0.96
N TYR A 18 -20.87 9.59 -0.51
CA TYR A 18 -21.51 8.47 -1.18
C TYR A 18 -22.34 7.64 -0.18
N PRO A 19 -23.62 7.33 -0.47
CA PRO A 19 -24.41 6.43 0.38
C PRO A 19 -23.72 5.07 0.52
N GLU A 20 -23.49 4.63 1.77
CA GLU A 20 -22.74 3.40 2.09
C GLU A 20 -21.31 3.38 1.49
N GLY A 21 -20.79 4.56 1.15
CA GLY A 21 -19.44 4.70 0.62
C GLY A 21 -18.41 4.38 1.69
N VAL A 22 -17.32 3.76 1.26
CA VAL A 22 -16.15 3.46 2.09
C VAL A 22 -14.94 4.09 1.43
N ARG A 23 -14.12 4.78 2.22
CA ARG A 23 -12.83 5.31 1.78
C ARG A 23 -11.69 4.69 2.57
N ALA A 24 -10.55 4.49 1.92
CA ALA A 24 -9.29 4.16 2.58
C ALA A 24 -8.53 5.45 2.91
N ASN A 25 -8.30 5.71 4.19
CA ASN A 25 -7.49 6.83 4.66
C ASN A 25 -6.05 6.35 4.84
N ILE A 26 -5.11 6.92 4.09
CA ILE A 26 -3.71 6.51 4.13
C ILE A 26 -2.95 7.42 5.08
N GLU A 27 -2.30 6.84 6.08
CA GLU A 27 -1.51 7.56 7.11
C GLU A 27 0.00 7.37 6.90
N ALA A 28 0.41 6.21 6.40
CA ALA A 28 1.81 5.88 6.20
C ALA A 28 2.06 5.11 4.91
N VAL A 29 3.29 5.26 4.42
CA VAL A 29 3.83 4.53 3.26
C VAL A 29 5.09 3.82 3.70
N TYR A 30 5.22 2.54 3.33
CA TYR A 30 6.39 1.73 3.62
C TYR A 30 6.98 1.16 2.34
N ASP A 31 8.24 1.46 2.09
CA ASP A 31 8.97 0.92 0.95
C ASP A 31 9.50 -0.47 1.34
N PRO A 32 9.00 -1.60 0.78
CA PRO A 32 9.63 -2.89 1.00
C PRO A 32 11.00 -2.95 0.30
N PRO A 33 11.89 -3.88 0.71
CA PRO A 33 13.06 -4.25 -0.08
C PRO A 33 12.64 -4.57 -1.52
N GLN A 34 13.25 -3.91 -2.50
CA GLN A 34 12.82 -3.99 -3.89
C GLN A 34 13.96 -3.70 -4.87
N ILE A 35 13.82 -4.17 -6.10
CA ILE A 35 14.65 -3.79 -7.25
C ILE A 35 13.78 -2.99 -8.20
N GLY A 36 14.13 -1.73 -8.41
CA GLY A 36 13.48 -0.88 -9.40
C GLY A 36 14.10 -1.09 -10.78
N GLU A 37 13.26 -1.24 -11.80
CA GLU A 37 13.67 -1.31 -13.21
C GLU A 37 13.04 -0.17 -14.00
N MET A 38 13.39 -0.03 -15.28
CA MET A 38 12.80 1.02 -16.11
C MET A 38 11.29 0.80 -16.35
N ASN A 39 10.88 -0.47 -16.52
CA ASN A 39 9.54 -0.86 -16.93
C ASN A 39 8.77 -1.64 -15.85
N GLY A 40 9.20 -1.54 -14.59
CA GLY A 40 8.58 -2.26 -13.49
C GLY A 40 9.48 -2.33 -12.27
N PHE A 41 9.11 -3.19 -11.34
CA PHE A 41 9.83 -3.40 -10.09
C PHE A 41 9.69 -4.87 -9.68
N GLN A 42 10.60 -5.32 -8.83
CA GLN A 42 10.53 -6.61 -8.16
C GLN A 42 10.55 -6.39 -6.65
N ILE A 43 9.48 -6.81 -5.97
CA ILE A 43 9.46 -6.85 -4.50
C ILE A 43 10.31 -8.04 -4.06
N LEU A 44 11.23 -7.80 -3.13
CA LEU A 44 12.08 -8.83 -2.53
C LEU A 44 11.46 -9.33 -1.23
N GLN A 45 11.98 -10.45 -0.73
CA GLN A 45 11.60 -10.96 0.58
C GLN A 45 11.97 -9.94 1.67
N ASP A 46 11.02 -9.67 2.56
CA ASP A 46 11.18 -8.72 3.64
C ASP A 46 11.06 -9.42 5.00
N GLU A 47 12.18 -9.59 5.68
CA GLU A 47 12.22 -10.19 7.02
C GLU A 47 11.55 -9.30 8.07
N LYS A 48 11.34 -8.01 7.78
CA LYS A 48 10.73 -7.03 8.69
C LYS A 48 9.23 -6.85 8.47
N GLU A 49 8.66 -7.43 7.41
CA GLU A 49 7.26 -7.26 7.03
C GLU A 49 6.31 -7.46 8.21
N VAL A 50 6.49 -8.55 8.97
CA VAL A 50 5.67 -8.88 10.13
C VAL A 50 5.77 -7.81 11.23
N TYR A 51 6.96 -7.28 11.51
CA TYR A 51 7.14 -6.25 12.53
C TYR A 51 6.54 -4.90 12.08
N VAL A 52 6.64 -4.58 10.79
CA VAL A 52 5.99 -3.40 10.20
C VAL A 52 4.47 -3.50 10.37
N ASP A 53 3.88 -4.67 10.06
CA ASP A 53 2.45 -4.92 10.24
C ASP A 53 2.03 -4.86 11.72
N MET A 54 2.84 -5.38 12.64
CA MET A 54 2.57 -5.29 14.08
C MET A 54 2.55 -3.85 14.58
N VAL A 55 3.51 -3.02 14.16
CA VAL A 55 3.55 -1.60 14.55
C VAL A 55 2.38 -0.83 13.92
N ALA A 56 2.07 -1.07 12.64
CA ALA A 56 0.91 -0.47 12.00
C ALA A 56 -0.39 -0.86 12.74
N THR A 57 -0.58 -2.14 13.04
CA THR A 57 -1.75 -2.63 13.80
C THR A 57 -1.84 -1.98 15.18
N SER A 58 -0.70 -1.80 15.85
CA SER A 58 -0.66 -1.14 17.17
C SER A 58 -1.02 0.34 17.08
N LEU A 59 -0.71 1.02 15.97
CA LEU A 59 -1.18 2.39 15.69
C LEU A 59 -2.69 2.45 15.34
N GLY A 60 -3.38 1.31 15.23
CA GLY A 60 -4.76 1.24 14.72
C GLY A 60 -4.84 1.30 13.19
N LEU A 61 -3.74 1.01 12.50
CA LEU A 61 -3.65 0.99 11.04
C LEU A 61 -3.61 -0.45 10.52
N GLU A 62 -4.03 -0.64 9.28
CA GLU A 62 -3.90 -1.88 8.53
C GLU A 62 -3.30 -1.61 7.14
N ARG A 63 -2.84 -2.66 6.46
CA ARG A 63 -2.34 -2.55 5.10
C ARG A 63 -3.52 -2.45 4.14
N VAL A 64 -3.83 -1.23 3.70
CA VAL A 64 -5.01 -0.92 2.88
C VAL A 64 -4.75 -1.03 1.38
N GLY A 65 -3.49 -1.06 0.96
CA GLY A 65 -3.16 -1.07 -0.46
C GLY A 65 -1.67 -0.99 -0.74
N TRP A 66 -1.37 -0.65 -1.99
CA TRP A 66 -0.01 -0.39 -2.47
C TRP A 66 -0.01 0.77 -3.47
N ILE A 67 1.15 1.39 -3.60
CA ILE A 67 1.41 2.46 -4.56
C ILE A 67 2.64 2.10 -5.38
N TYR A 68 2.60 2.32 -6.69
CA TYR A 68 3.77 2.17 -7.53
C TYR A 68 3.83 3.20 -8.65
N THR A 69 5.03 3.42 -9.17
CA THR A 69 5.26 4.32 -10.30
C THR A 69 5.19 3.56 -11.63
N SER A 70 4.64 4.18 -12.67
CA SER A 70 4.57 3.62 -14.01
C SER A 70 4.86 4.71 -15.05
N LEU A 71 5.63 4.37 -16.09
CA LEU A 71 5.86 5.23 -17.26
C LEU A 71 4.90 4.92 -18.41
N ASN A 72 3.95 4.00 -18.22
CA ASN A 72 2.98 3.65 -19.25
C ASN A 72 1.92 4.74 -19.39
N HIS A 73 1.92 5.41 -20.54
CA HIS A 73 0.95 6.42 -20.94
C HIS A 73 -0.06 5.94 -21.99
N GLU A 74 0.09 4.72 -22.51
CA GLU A 74 -0.73 4.21 -23.62
C GLU A 74 -2.08 3.65 -23.14
N SER A 75 -2.13 3.16 -21.91
CA SER A 75 -3.34 2.59 -21.30
C SER A 75 -3.47 2.98 -19.83
N PHE A 76 -4.68 2.81 -19.27
CA PHE A 76 -4.92 2.98 -17.83
C PHE A 76 -4.07 1.99 -17.03
N LEU A 77 -4.18 0.71 -17.37
CA LEU A 77 -3.37 -0.38 -16.82
C LEU A 77 -3.06 -1.37 -17.95
N THR A 78 -1.84 -1.91 -17.98
CA THR A 78 -1.47 -3.02 -18.86
C THR A 78 -2.17 -4.32 -18.42
N PRO A 79 -2.32 -5.31 -19.32
CA PRO A 79 -2.76 -6.65 -18.95
C PRO A 79 -1.96 -7.26 -17.78
N LYS A 80 -0.65 -7.00 -17.72
CA LYS A 80 0.22 -7.48 -16.62
C LYS A 80 -0.10 -6.80 -15.30
N GLU A 81 -0.28 -5.47 -15.30
CA GLU A 81 -0.65 -4.72 -14.10
C GLU A 81 -2.02 -5.17 -13.56
N ILE A 82 -3.01 -5.38 -14.44
CA ILE A 82 -4.35 -5.85 -14.03
C ILE A 82 -4.27 -7.21 -13.34
N ARG A 83 -3.52 -8.15 -13.92
CA ARG A 83 -3.32 -9.48 -13.32
C ARG A 83 -2.57 -9.38 -11.98
N GLU A 84 -1.58 -8.49 -11.87
CA GLU A 84 -0.86 -8.32 -10.62
C GLU A 84 -1.74 -7.69 -9.53
N ILE A 85 -2.58 -6.71 -9.88
CA ILE A 85 -3.57 -6.13 -8.96
C ILE A 85 -4.56 -7.20 -8.48
N ALA A 86 -5.03 -8.08 -9.39
CA ALA A 86 -5.89 -9.20 -9.05
C ALA A 86 -5.24 -10.13 -8.01
N ARG A 87 -3.95 -10.47 -8.20
CA ARG A 87 -3.17 -11.28 -7.24
C ARG A 87 -3.00 -10.59 -5.91
N MET A 88 -2.73 -9.28 -5.90
CA MET A 88 -2.60 -8.52 -4.65
C MET A 88 -3.93 -8.45 -3.90
N GLN A 89 -5.05 -8.22 -4.60
CA GLN A 89 -6.38 -8.26 -4.00
C GLN A 89 -6.71 -9.63 -3.39
N GLU A 90 -6.33 -10.72 -4.05
CA GLU A 90 -6.52 -12.08 -3.51
C GLU A 90 -5.61 -12.33 -2.29
N ARG A 91 -4.34 -11.92 -2.37
CA ARG A 91 -3.36 -12.10 -1.28
C ARG A 91 -3.79 -11.38 0.00
N PHE A 92 -4.36 -10.18 -0.13
CA PHE A 92 -4.77 -9.33 1.00
C PHE A 92 -6.29 -9.31 1.20
N ALA A 93 -7.02 -10.30 0.69
CA ALA A 93 -8.44 -10.44 0.95
C ALA A 93 -8.69 -10.77 2.43
N ILE A 94 -9.69 -10.11 3.02
CA ILE A 94 -10.06 -10.26 4.43
C ILE A 94 -11.28 -11.18 4.57
N ASP A 95 -11.39 -11.87 5.71
CA ASP A 95 -12.54 -12.70 6.02
C ASP A 95 -13.75 -11.81 6.42
N HIS A 96 -14.82 -11.89 5.63
CA HIS A 96 -16.09 -11.27 5.95
C HIS A 96 -16.80 -12.08 7.06
N PRO A 97 -17.60 -11.44 7.94
CA PRO A 97 -18.37 -12.16 8.96
C PRO A 97 -19.30 -13.25 8.41
N GLU A 98 -19.69 -13.16 7.14
CA GLU A 98 -20.49 -14.18 6.45
C GLU A 98 -19.67 -15.38 5.92
N GLY A 99 -18.35 -15.42 6.19
CA GLY A 99 -17.47 -16.51 5.82
C GLY A 99 -16.94 -16.48 4.39
N VAL A 100 -17.10 -15.35 3.69
CA VAL A 100 -16.54 -15.12 2.36
C VAL A 100 -15.32 -14.21 2.44
N LYS A 101 -14.33 -14.41 1.57
CA LYS A 101 -13.20 -13.48 1.47
C LYS A 101 -13.58 -12.30 0.58
N VAL A 102 -13.29 -11.09 1.04
CA VAL A 102 -13.61 -9.85 0.32
C VAL A 102 -12.34 -9.01 0.16
N PRO A 103 -11.99 -8.61 -1.08
CA PRO A 103 -10.89 -7.68 -1.31
C PRO A 103 -11.28 -6.25 -0.90
N LYS A 104 -10.42 -5.57 -0.16
CA LYS A 104 -10.48 -4.10 0.04
C LYS A 104 -9.20 -3.39 -0.38
N PHE A 105 -8.24 -4.15 -0.89
CA PHE A 105 -6.88 -3.71 -1.16
C PHE A 105 -6.84 -2.79 -2.40
N VAL A 106 -6.49 -1.53 -2.19
CA VAL A 106 -6.48 -0.52 -3.26
C VAL A 106 -5.13 -0.44 -3.96
N THR A 107 -5.15 -0.06 -5.24
CA THR A 107 -3.95 0.20 -6.04
C THR A 107 -3.85 1.67 -6.41
N ILE A 108 -2.71 2.29 -6.12
CA ILE A 108 -2.39 3.64 -6.59
C ILE A 108 -1.26 3.57 -7.60
N VAL A 109 -1.47 4.17 -8.77
CA VAL A 109 -0.45 4.28 -9.81
C VAL A 109 -0.05 5.73 -9.97
N VAL A 110 1.25 5.99 -9.82
CA VAL A 110 1.84 7.31 -10.05
C VAL A 110 2.36 7.37 -11.47
N LYS A 111 1.80 8.26 -12.28
CA LYS A 111 2.21 8.45 -13.68
C LYS A 111 2.61 9.90 -13.93
N PRO A 112 3.61 10.18 -14.78
CA PRO A 112 3.82 11.53 -15.29
C PRO A 112 2.55 12.06 -15.99
N LYS A 113 2.22 13.33 -15.76
CA LYS A 113 1.12 14.05 -16.42
C LYS A 113 1.72 15.08 -17.38
N GLY A 114 1.51 14.85 -18.68
CA GLY A 114 1.99 15.73 -19.74
C GLY A 114 3.51 15.93 -19.72
N ASP A 115 3.96 16.99 -20.38
CA ASP A 115 5.39 17.30 -20.53
C ASP A 115 5.94 18.22 -19.42
N SER A 116 5.10 18.66 -18.48
CA SER A 116 5.46 19.61 -17.43
C SER A 116 6.23 19.00 -16.26
N GLY A 117 6.36 17.67 -16.22
CA GLY A 117 6.97 16.95 -15.10
C GLY A 117 6.07 16.81 -13.87
N GLU A 118 4.80 17.23 -13.97
CA GLU A 118 3.79 16.95 -12.95
C GLU A 118 3.50 15.45 -12.90
N SER A 119 3.12 14.93 -11.73
CA SER A 119 2.72 13.53 -11.57
C SER A 119 1.25 13.44 -11.19
N GLY A 120 0.53 12.53 -11.83
CA GLY A 120 -0.83 12.15 -11.51
C GLY A 120 -0.89 10.92 -10.61
N LEU A 121 -1.92 10.88 -9.76
CA LEU A 121 -2.31 9.70 -9.01
C LEU A 121 -3.60 9.16 -9.60
N ASP A 122 -3.55 7.94 -10.09
CA ASP A 122 -4.72 7.19 -10.49
C ASP A 122 -4.94 6.04 -9.52
N CYS A 123 -6.18 5.83 -9.09
CA CYS A 123 -6.51 4.83 -8.08
C CYS A 123 -7.45 3.78 -8.68
N TYR A 124 -7.15 2.51 -8.46
CA TYR A 124 -7.83 1.39 -9.09
C TYR A 124 -8.04 0.23 -8.12
N MET A 125 -9.07 -0.54 -8.41
CA MET A 125 -9.20 -1.96 -8.09
C MET A 125 -9.47 -2.70 -9.40
N VAL A 126 -9.45 -4.02 -9.33
CA VAL A 126 -10.01 -4.88 -10.37
C VAL A 126 -11.28 -5.57 -9.87
N SER A 127 -12.18 -5.84 -10.80
CA SER A 127 -13.45 -6.53 -10.53
C SER A 127 -13.24 -7.91 -9.90
N ASP A 128 -14.23 -8.36 -9.13
CA ASP A 128 -14.26 -9.71 -8.54
C ASP A 128 -14.14 -10.81 -9.61
N GLN A 129 -14.67 -10.57 -10.82
CA GLN A 129 -14.54 -11.48 -11.95
C GLN A 129 -13.07 -11.63 -12.38
N CYS A 130 -12.34 -10.51 -12.49
CA CYS A 130 -10.92 -10.54 -12.82
C CYS A 130 -10.11 -11.28 -11.75
N GLN A 131 -10.40 -10.99 -10.48
CA GLN A 131 -9.76 -11.66 -9.35
C GLN A 131 -10.00 -13.17 -9.37
N ALA A 132 -11.24 -13.60 -9.58
CA ALA A 132 -11.57 -15.03 -9.66
C ALA A 132 -10.87 -15.71 -10.85
N LEU A 133 -10.88 -15.08 -12.04
CA LEU A 133 -10.22 -15.63 -13.22
C LEU A 133 -8.69 -15.71 -13.06
N GLU A 134 -8.06 -14.73 -12.42
CA GLU A 134 -6.62 -14.77 -12.16
C GLU A 134 -6.26 -15.81 -11.09
N ARG A 135 -7.02 -15.86 -9.98
CA ARG A 135 -6.84 -16.87 -8.92
C ARG A 135 -6.92 -18.28 -9.46
N ASP A 136 -7.86 -18.53 -10.37
CA ASP A 136 -8.07 -19.83 -11.00
C ASP A 136 -7.14 -20.06 -12.21
N ASN A 137 -6.16 -19.16 -12.41
CA ASN A 137 -5.14 -19.20 -13.46
C ASN A 137 -5.74 -19.29 -14.88
N ILE A 138 -6.86 -18.62 -15.14
CA ILE A 138 -7.54 -18.66 -16.46
C ILE A 138 -6.97 -17.61 -17.43
N LEU A 139 -6.44 -16.50 -16.92
CA LEU A 139 -5.98 -15.37 -17.73
C LEU A 139 -4.53 -15.52 -18.19
N GLU A 140 -4.29 -15.15 -19.45
CA GLU A 140 -2.97 -14.96 -20.05
C GLU A 140 -2.91 -13.61 -20.77
N VAL A 141 -1.70 -13.14 -21.06
CA VAL A 141 -1.47 -11.92 -21.83
C VAL A 141 -1.32 -12.29 -23.30
N SER A 142 -1.99 -11.57 -24.20
CA SER A 142 -1.87 -11.77 -25.65
C SER A 142 -0.43 -11.59 -26.14
N GLU A 143 -0.14 -12.10 -27.35
CA GLU A 143 1.17 -11.94 -28.00
C GLU A 143 1.51 -10.48 -28.28
N ASP A 144 0.51 -9.63 -28.53
CA ASP A 144 0.69 -8.19 -28.75
C ASP A 144 0.81 -7.38 -27.44
N HIS A 145 0.68 -8.02 -26.28
CA HIS A 145 0.76 -7.43 -24.95
C HIS A 145 -0.28 -6.35 -24.61
N THR A 146 -1.31 -6.17 -25.45
CA THR A 146 -2.35 -5.16 -25.23
C THR A 146 -3.64 -5.73 -24.66
N LYS A 147 -3.85 -7.04 -24.78
CA LYS A 147 -5.09 -7.72 -24.42
C LYS A 147 -4.90 -8.88 -23.46
N LEU A 148 -6.02 -9.33 -22.90
CA LEU A 148 -6.08 -10.59 -22.16
C LEU A 148 -6.68 -11.68 -23.02
N ILE A 149 -6.20 -12.90 -22.82
CA ILE A 149 -6.75 -14.11 -23.40
C ILE A 149 -7.11 -15.11 -22.31
N THR A 150 -8.05 -16.00 -22.59
CA THR A 150 -8.21 -17.21 -21.79
C THR A 150 -7.18 -18.25 -22.24
N ARG A 151 -6.45 -18.85 -21.31
CA ARG A 151 -5.55 -19.96 -21.63
C ARG A 151 -6.32 -21.15 -22.24
N GLU A 152 -5.58 -22.02 -22.92
CA GLU A 152 -6.17 -23.28 -23.38
C GLU A 152 -6.41 -24.23 -22.17
N PRO A 153 -7.54 -24.95 -22.16
CA PRO A 153 -7.83 -25.91 -21.10
C PRO A 153 -6.91 -27.13 -21.18
N GLU A 154 -6.53 -27.67 -20.03
CA GLU A 154 -5.81 -28.94 -19.95
C GLU A 154 -6.72 -30.14 -20.27
N LYS A 155 -6.12 -31.33 -20.39
CA LYS A 155 -6.89 -32.56 -20.63
C LYS A 155 -7.85 -32.83 -19.47
N ASN A 156 -9.14 -32.95 -19.79
CA ASN A 156 -10.25 -33.11 -18.84
C ASN A 156 -10.56 -31.87 -18.00
N GLU A 157 -10.13 -30.69 -18.43
CA GLU A 157 -10.53 -29.41 -17.86
C GLU A 157 -11.57 -28.72 -18.74
N MET A 158 -12.45 -27.93 -18.14
CA MET A 158 -13.38 -27.06 -18.85
C MET A 158 -13.19 -25.62 -18.36
N ILE A 159 -12.79 -24.75 -19.28
CA ILE A 159 -12.79 -23.29 -19.08
C ILE A 159 -14.06 -22.73 -19.72
N ALA A 160 -14.80 -21.92 -18.99
CA ALA A 160 -16.01 -21.28 -19.49
C ALA A 160 -15.67 -20.28 -20.61
N ASN A 161 -16.56 -20.18 -21.59
CA ASN A 161 -16.43 -19.19 -22.66
C ASN A 161 -16.58 -17.77 -22.11
N VAL A 162 -15.67 -16.87 -22.48
CA VAL A 162 -15.83 -15.43 -22.27
C VAL A 162 -16.75 -14.87 -23.36
N ILE A 163 -17.73 -14.07 -22.95
CA ILE A 163 -18.68 -13.43 -23.87
C ILE A 163 -18.49 -11.92 -23.77
N GLN A 164 -18.15 -11.29 -24.89
CA GLN A 164 -18.08 -9.84 -25.04
C GLN A 164 -19.10 -9.42 -26.09
N GLU A 165 -19.99 -8.50 -25.73
CA GLU A 165 -21.05 -7.99 -26.63
C GLU A 165 -21.87 -9.09 -27.33
N GLY A 166 -22.18 -10.16 -26.59
CA GLY A 166 -22.98 -11.29 -27.10
C GLY A 166 -22.22 -12.27 -28.00
N LYS A 167 -20.90 -12.11 -28.17
CA LYS A 167 -20.05 -13.01 -28.94
C LYS A 167 -19.06 -13.72 -28.03
N THR A 168 -18.87 -15.02 -28.26
CA THR A 168 -17.78 -15.75 -27.62
C THR A 168 -16.45 -15.26 -28.17
N VAL A 169 -15.58 -14.82 -27.27
CA VAL A 169 -14.24 -14.32 -27.57
C VAL A 169 -13.21 -15.09 -26.77
N LYS A 170 -12.04 -15.29 -27.35
CA LYS A 170 -10.86 -15.82 -26.62
C LYS A 170 -9.89 -14.71 -26.23
N GLU A 171 -9.95 -13.58 -26.91
CA GLU A 171 -9.12 -12.40 -26.70
C GLU A 171 -10.05 -11.20 -26.51
N PHE A 172 -9.82 -10.39 -25.48
CA PHE A 172 -10.70 -9.30 -25.09
C PHE A 172 -9.92 -8.16 -24.42
N ASP A 173 -10.52 -6.97 -24.45
CA ASP A 173 -9.91 -5.78 -23.85
C ASP A 173 -9.92 -5.90 -22.33
N PRO A 174 -8.81 -5.56 -21.65
CA PRO A 174 -8.71 -5.77 -20.21
C PRO A 174 -9.41 -4.66 -19.41
N GLU A 175 -9.79 -3.55 -20.07
CA GLU A 175 -10.42 -2.39 -19.43
C GLU A 175 -11.74 -2.72 -18.72
N PHE A 176 -12.48 -3.75 -19.18
CA PHE A 176 -13.72 -4.19 -18.53
C PHE A 176 -13.52 -4.67 -17.10
N PHE A 177 -12.28 -5.02 -16.72
CA PHE A 177 -11.95 -5.45 -15.37
C PHE A 177 -11.55 -4.31 -14.44
N ILE A 178 -11.28 -3.12 -14.96
CA ILE A 178 -10.78 -1.99 -14.16
C ILE A 178 -11.94 -1.32 -13.43
N VAL A 179 -11.77 -1.11 -12.13
CA VAL A 179 -12.67 -0.31 -11.30
C VAL A 179 -11.90 0.92 -10.85
N SER A 180 -12.25 2.09 -11.40
CA SER A 180 -11.60 3.36 -11.04
C SER A 180 -12.14 3.89 -9.71
N LEU A 181 -11.22 4.31 -8.84
CA LEU A 181 -11.51 4.91 -7.54
C LEU A 181 -11.21 6.42 -7.57
N SER A 182 -12.06 7.20 -6.89
CA SER A 182 -11.78 8.62 -6.66
C SER A 182 -10.72 8.77 -5.57
N ASN A 183 -9.88 9.79 -5.69
CA ASN A 183 -8.89 10.15 -4.66
C ASN A 183 -8.94 11.65 -4.34
N GLY A 184 -8.41 12.01 -3.18
CA GLY A 184 -8.37 13.39 -2.71
C GLY A 184 -7.54 13.52 -1.44
N GLN A 185 -7.28 14.77 -1.06
CA GLN A 185 -6.61 15.11 0.18
C GLN A 185 -7.61 15.82 1.11
N PRO A 186 -7.58 15.52 2.43
CA PRO A 186 -8.43 16.23 3.38
C PRO A 186 -8.03 17.72 3.44
N ILE A 187 -9.04 18.59 3.59
CA ILE A 187 -8.85 20.05 3.65
C ILE A 187 -8.10 20.44 4.94
N ASP A 188 -8.39 19.74 6.06
CA ASP A 188 -7.76 19.96 7.37
C ASP A 188 -7.12 18.66 7.89
N ALA A 189 -5.92 18.33 7.41
CA ALA A 189 -5.25 17.06 7.74
C ALA A 189 -4.79 16.95 9.21
N LYS A 190 -4.50 18.06 9.89
CA LYS A 190 -3.72 18.03 11.14
C LYS A 190 -4.45 17.48 12.36
N GLU A 191 -5.77 17.66 12.46
CA GLU A 191 -6.51 17.23 13.64
C GLU A 191 -6.75 15.72 13.67
N TYR A 192 -6.96 15.09 12.50
CA TYR A 192 -7.36 13.68 12.42
C TYR A 192 -6.21 12.68 12.18
N SER A 193 -5.05 13.14 11.70
CA SER A 193 -3.93 12.23 11.42
C SER A 193 -3.37 11.61 12.70
N ILE A 194 -3.22 10.29 12.70
CA ILE A 194 -2.61 9.55 13.81
C ILE A 194 -1.12 9.90 13.90
N LEU A 195 -0.47 9.93 12.73
CA LEU A 195 0.92 10.36 12.62
C LEU A 195 0.97 11.89 12.52
N LYS A 196 1.93 12.50 13.21
CA LYS A 196 2.06 13.95 13.30
C LYS A 196 3.31 14.48 12.60
N ASN A 197 4.31 13.61 12.43
CA ASN A 197 5.61 13.93 11.86
C ASN A 197 5.93 13.00 10.68
N TYR A 198 6.54 13.55 9.61
CA TYR A 198 6.77 12.85 8.33
C TYR A 198 8.16 13.10 7.74
N ASP A 199 9.06 13.69 8.52
CA ASP A 199 10.37 14.20 8.09
C ASP A 199 11.54 13.28 8.46
N PHE A 200 11.28 12.15 9.12
CA PHE A 200 12.28 11.10 9.32
C PHE A 200 12.55 10.31 8.04
N LEU A 201 13.79 9.85 7.86
CA LEU A 201 14.22 9.14 6.65
C LEU A 201 13.50 7.79 6.53
N ALA A 202 12.98 7.51 5.32
CA ALA A 202 12.32 6.25 5.03
C ALA A 202 13.32 5.08 4.93
N MET A 203 12.91 3.93 5.47
CA MET A 203 13.65 2.67 5.37
C MET A 203 13.74 2.19 3.91
N ASN A 204 14.69 1.29 3.61
CA ASN A 204 14.83 0.64 2.29
C ASN A 204 14.97 1.62 1.11
N ARG A 205 15.55 2.80 1.36
CA ARG A 205 16.00 3.74 0.33
C ARG A 205 17.53 3.76 0.23
N GLN A 206 18.04 4.53 -0.74
CA GLN A 206 19.47 4.65 -0.99
C GLN A 206 20.27 5.06 0.26
N PHE A 207 19.68 5.92 1.09
CA PHE A 207 20.25 6.34 2.37
C PHE A 207 19.44 5.72 3.50
N GLN A 208 20.07 4.84 4.28
CA GLN A 208 19.46 4.26 5.46
C GLN A 208 19.63 5.20 6.66
N PRO A 209 18.60 5.35 7.51
CA PRO A 209 18.72 6.16 8.72
C PRO A 209 19.81 5.60 9.64
N ASN A 210 20.61 6.50 10.19
CA ASN A 210 21.64 6.18 11.17
C ASN A 210 21.37 6.89 12.50
N LYS A 211 22.24 6.66 13.49
CA LYS A 211 22.08 7.20 14.84
C LYS A 211 22.04 8.73 14.88
N ASN A 212 22.79 9.42 14.01
CA ASN A 212 22.78 10.87 13.95
C ASN A 212 21.45 11.40 13.40
N ASP A 213 20.84 10.72 12.42
CA ASP A 213 19.52 11.12 11.91
C ASP A 213 18.46 11.00 13.01
N ALA A 214 18.50 9.93 13.82
CA ALA A 214 17.64 9.76 14.98
C ALA A 214 17.86 10.87 16.03
N LYS A 215 19.13 11.22 16.29
CA LYS A 215 19.50 12.32 17.17
C LYS A 215 18.94 13.65 16.72
N ASP A 216 19.12 13.97 15.44
CA ASP A 216 18.70 15.22 14.84
C ASP A 216 17.17 15.33 14.83
N TYR A 217 16.48 14.22 14.54
CA TYR A 217 15.02 14.12 14.64
C TYR A 217 14.51 14.41 16.05
N ILE A 218 15.03 13.71 17.07
CA ILE A 218 14.63 13.94 18.47
C ILE A 218 14.93 15.37 18.92
N ASN A 219 16.08 15.92 18.55
CA ASN A 219 16.44 17.30 18.88
C ASN A 219 15.52 18.33 18.21
N LYS A 220 15.08 18.06 16.98
CA LYS A 220 14.15 18.91 16.24
C LYS A 220 12.77 18.93 16.89
N HIS A 221 12.29 17.79 17.37
CA HIS A 221 10.98 17.60 17.99
C HIS A 221 11.00 17.64 19.53
N LYS A 222 12.07 18.17 20.14
CA LYS A 222 12.24 18.18 21.60
C LYS A 222 11.15 18.94 22.36
N SER A 223 10.50 19.91 21.71
CA SER A 223 9.43 20.74 22.28
C SER A 223 8.05 20.12 22.16
N ASP A 224 7.92 19.09 21.34
CA ASP A 224 6.64 18.43 21.07
C ASP A 224 6.29 17.52 22.25
N SER A 225 5.00 17.24 22.41
CA SER A 225 4.56 16.22 23.37
C SER A 225 5.21 14.86 23.05
N SER A 226 5.35 13.97 24.03
CA SER A 226 5.94 12.64 23.79
C SER A 226 5.19 11.87 22.70
N THR A 227 3.86 11.96 22.70
CA THR A 227 2.98 11.34 21.71
C THR A 227 3.21 11.92 20.31
N GLU A 228 3.29 13.24 20.15
CA GLU A 228 3.55 13.87 18.83
C GLU A 228 4.98 13.61 18.35
N LYS A 229 5.96 13.74 19.24
CA LYS A 229 7.39 13.54 18.96
C LYS A 229 7.67 12.17 18.35
N PHE A 230 6.99 11.12 18.83
CA PHE A 230 7.17 9.75 18.36
C PHE A 230 6.17 9.33 17.28
N ALA A 231 5.18 10.16 16.94
CA ALA A 231 4.18 9.91 15.91
C ALA A 231 4.74 10.06 14.48
N ASN A 232 5.80 9.31 14.16
CA ASN A 232 6.37 9.15 12.83
C ASN A 232 6.61 7.66 12.55
N PHE A 233 5.97 7.14 11.52
CA PHE A 233 6.03 5.72 11.20
C PHE A 233 7.45 5.23 10.90
N GLN A 234 8.23 5.98 10.13
CA GLN A 234 9.59 5.60 9.77
C GLN A 234 10.53 5.60 10.98
N PHE A 235 10.33 6.54 11.91
CA PHE A 235 11.06 6.57 13.16
C PHE A 235 10.72 5.37 14.05
N LEU A 236 9.43 5.00 14.16
CA LEU A 236 9.00 3.80 14.87
C LEU A 236 9.66 2.55 14.27
N LEU A 237 9.70 2.43 12.94
CA LEU A 237 10.37 1.30 12.27
C LEU A 237 11.89 1.28 12.53
N TYR A 238 12.54 2.44 12.63
CA TYR A 238 13.96 2.52 12.95
C TYR A 238 14.26 2.00 14.36
N ILE A 239 13.43 2.31 15.35
CA ILE A 239 13.68 1.89 16.74
C ILE A 239 13.38 0.40 17.00
N ILE A 240 12.63 -0.29 16.11
CA ILE A 240 12.46 -1.76 16.17
C ILE A 240 13.82 -2.49 16.09
N GLU A 241 14.81 -1.92 15.40
CA GLU A 241 16.14 -2.52 15.34
C GLU A 241 16.97 -2.37 16.62
N LYS A 242 16.46 -1.61 17.59
CA LYS A 242 17.17 -1.21 18.82
C LYS A 242 16.45 -1.63 20.09
N LEU A 243 15.13 -1.81 20.03
CA LEU A 243 14.26 -2.21 21.12
C LEU A 243 13.53 -3.52 20.77
N ASP A 244 13.01 -4.20 21.79
CA ASP A 244 12.08 -5.30 21.56
C ASP A 244 10.77 -4.78 20.92
N ILE A 245 10.15 -5.65 20.13
CA ILE A 245 8.92 -5.32 19.39
C ILE A 245 7.77 -4.94 20.32
N ASP A 246 7.67 -5.55 21.50
CA ASP A 246 6.58 -5.31 22.45
C ASP A 246 6.62 -3.87 22.98
N THR A 247 7.82 -3.35 23.27
CA THR A 247 8.02 -1.95 23.68
C THR A 247 7.62 -0.97 22.57
N VAL A 248 8.00 -1.25 21.32
CA VAL A 248 7.63 -0.40 20.17
C VAL A 248 6.13 -0.46 19.89
N CYS A 249 5.51 -1.64 20.01
CA CYS A 249 4.07 -1.80 19.90
C CYS A 249 3.30 -1.07 21.00
N ALA A 250 3.77 -1.12 22.25
CA ALA A 250 3.17 -0.36 23.35
C ALA A 250 3.24 1.16 23.11
N LEU A 251 4.39 1.66 22.63
CA LEU A 251 4.54 3.06 22.22
C LEU A 251 3.58 3.43 21.07
N ALA A 252 3.51 2.59 20.04
CA ALA A 252 2.61 2.74 18.91
C ALA A 252 1.13 2.76 19.34
N GLU A 253 0.73 1.92 20.30
CA GLU A 253 -0.63 1.89 20.85
C GLU A 253 -0.99 3.21 21.55
N LYS A 254 -0.06 3.77 22.33
CA LYS A 254 -0.25 5.09 22.97
C LYS A 254 -0.40 6.20 21.95
N ILE A 255 0.43 6.18 20.90
CA ILE A 255 0.34 7.13 19.78
C ILE A 255 -1.01 6.99 19.07
N GLY A 256 -1.43 5.77 18.72
CA GLY A 256 -2.70 5.49 18.05
C GLY A 256 -3.92 5.98 18.84
N LYS A 257 -3.86 5.92 20.17
CA LYS A 257 -4.92 6.38 21.07
C LYS A 257 -4.83 7.86 21.45
N GLY A 258 -3.73 8.55 21.11
CA GLY A 258 -3.47 9.91 21.57
C GLY A 258 -3.24 10.00 23.09
N GLU A 259 -2.75 8.94 23.71
CA GLU A 259 -2.44 8.87 25.14
C GLU A 259 -1.00 9.32 25.43
N GLU A 260 -0.74 9.83 26.63
CA GLU A 260 0.62 10.14 27.07
C GLU A 260 1.47 8.87 27.18
N VAL A 261 2.72 8.97 26.71
CA VAL A 261 3.74 7.93 26.81
C VAL A 261 4.44 8.01 28.16
N GLU A 262 4.65 6.88 28.82
CA GLU A 262 5.31 6.80 30.12
C GLU A 262 6.77 7.31 30.06
N ASP A 263 7.19 8.11 31.05
CA ASP A 263 8.50 8.76 31.11
C ASP A 263 9.68 7.80 30.86
N PHE A 264 9.60 6.57 31.38
CA PHE A 264 10.67 5.58 31.19
C PHE A 264 10.83 5.14 29.72
N ILE A 265 9.73 5.08 28.95
CA ILE A 265 9.78 4.78 27.51
C ILE A 265 10.38 5.97 26.77
N VAL A 266 10.00 7.19 27.15
CA VAL A 266 10.55 8.43 26.58
C VAL A 266 12.07 8.45 26.78
N GLU A 267 12.54 8.29 28.02
CA GLU A 267 13.97 8.27 28.34
C GLU A 267 14.72 7.15 27.58
N LEU A 268 14.12 5.96 27.49
CA LEU A 268 14.69 4.84 26.76
C LEU A 268 14.87 5.17 25.27
N VAL A 269 13.82 5.68 24.61
CA VAL A 269 13.88 6.03 23.18
C VAL A 269 14.85 7.18 22.92
N GLU A 270 14.86 8.21 23.77
CA GLU A 270 15.78 9.34 23.65
C GLU A 270 17.25 8.92 23.89
N SER A 271 17.50 7.92 24.74
CA SER A 271 18.85 7.38 24.96
C SER A 271 19.41 6.69 23.71
N LEU A 272 18.56 6.10 22.87
CA LEU A 272 18.98 5.49 21.60
C LEU A 272 19.41 6.54 20.57
N ALA A 273 18.80 7.72 20.65
CA ALA A 273 19.11 8.87 19.82
C ALA A 273 20.26 9.74 20.38
N SER A 274 20.80 9.44 21.57
CA SER A 274 21.82 10.25 22.25
C SER A 274 23.26 9.94 21.84
#